data_AF-A0AA51MHN9-F1
#
_entry.id   AF-A0AA51MHN9-F1
#
_cell.length_a   1.000
_cell.length_b   1.000
_cell.length_c   1.000
_cell.angle_alpha   90.00
_cell.angle_beta   90.00
_cell.angle_gamma   90.00
#
_symmetry.space_group_name_H-M   'P 1'
#
loop_
_entity.id
_entity.type
_entity.pdbx_description
1 polymer ?
#
loop_
_entity_poly.entity_id
_entity_poly.type
_entity_poly.pdbx_seq_one_letter_code
_entity_poly.pdbx_strand_id
1 'polypeptide(L)'
;MATRRAVIMAAGAGALASGVATPAAGDPGSDVLAVVEKSGHAVAFYETPSGRLLRKVALPDYPHEMVVDSHRRFAYVGHYGVRMSATAGEGGAAVFVIDLAERTLARTIDTRPFNRVHGMGIDDRDRLYALSEEKAMLLGFDTPSTDVAPTRAVPAHGVKTHLFTLSRDGERAYVTGLLSHTVSLVRPHDASAPPLVVTPGQLPESSCLSRDERTLFVGARKSSALVAVDARTMRVQRSRKVGGDPLRVYTVDEDRLLATDIAANTITLYSTALRPIRSLRLDGIPAAVSFHPHRPLAYVSQLGTNSVAVVDLERFAVVGGFGTGPEPDSSVLLPTAG
;
A
#
# COMPACT_ATOMS: atom_id res chain seq x y z
N MET A 1 14.20 2.24 79.85
CA MET A 1 15.39 1.42 79.54
C MET A 1 14.92 0.16 78.84
N ALA A 2 15.53 -0.13 77.68
CA ALA A 2 15.74 -1.47 77.11
C ALA A 2 14.48 -2.29 76.69
N THR A 3 14.38 -3.02 75.58
CA THR A 3 15.23 -3.26 74.41
C THR A 3 14.36 -4.02 73.39
N ARG A 4 14.68 -3.85 72.10
CA ARG A 4 14.11 -4.53 70.93
C ARG A 4 14.05 -6.06 71.03
N ARG A 5 13.14 -6.69 70.26
CA ARG A 5 13.49 -7.81 69.36
C ARG A 5 12.48 -7.97 68.23
N ALA A 6 13.01 -8.02 67.01
CA ALA A 6 12.32 -8.28 65.75
C ALA A 6 12.04 -9.78 65.59
N VAL A 7 10.93 -10.10 64.91
CA VAL A 7 10.60 -11.46 64.47
C VAL A 7 10.68 -11.50 62.95
N ILE A 8 11.52 -12.38 62.44
CA ILE A 8 11.62 -12.77 61.02
C ILE A 8 10.59 -13.90 60.80
N MET A 9 9.67 -13.73 59.86
CA MET A 9 8.77 -14.80 59.40
C MET A 9 9.22 -15.28 58.01
N ALA A 10 9.34 -16.60 57.89
CA ALA A 10 9.83 -17.33 56.74
C ALA A 10 8.84 -17.32 55.56
N ALA A 11 9.39 -17.24 54.35
CA ALA A 11 8.66 -17.34 53.08
C ALA A 11 8.32 -18.80 52.75
N GLY A 12 7.05 -19.07 52.44
CA GLY A 12 6.58 -20.31 51.82
C GLY A 12 6.54 -20.15 50.30
N ALA A 13 7.20 -21.05 49.58
CA ALA A 13 7.21 -21.11 48.12
C ALA A 13 5.90 -21.72 47.59
N GLY A 14 5.12 -20.93 46.85
CA GLY A 14 3.98 -21.41 46.05
C GLY A 14 4.39 -21.56 44.59
N ALA A 15 4.32 -22.79 44.06
CA ALA A 15 4.57 -23.08 42.66
C ALA A 15 3.41 -22.55 41.80
N LEU A 16 3.72 -21.62 40.88
CA LEU A 16 2.78 -21.16 39.86
C LEU A 16 2.80 -22.13 38.68
N ALA A 17 1.70 -22.86 38.48
CA ALA A 17 1.48 -23.64 37.28
C ALA A 17 1.28 -22.70 36.08
N SER A 18 2.23 -22.69 35.15
CA SER A 18 2.14 -22.00 33.87
C SER A 18 1.19 -22.75 32.93
N GLY A 19 -0.07 -22.33 32.87
CA GLY A 19 -1.00 -22.77 31.84
C GLY A 19 -0.59 -22.19 30.49
N VAL A 20 -0.18 -23.04 29.55
CA VAL A 20 -0.04 -22.67 28.15
C VAL A 20 -1.46 -22.49 27.59
N ALA A 21 -1.86 -21.24 27.38
CA ALA A 21 -3.12 -20.93 26.72
C ALA A 21 -3.02 -21.37 25.24
N THR A 22 -3.87 -22.31 24.85
CA THR A 22 -4.13 -22.60 23.44
C THR A 22 -4.70 -21.34 22.76
N PRO A 23 -4.21 -20.96 21.57
CA PRO A 23 -4.76 -19.82 20.87
C PRO A 23 -6.22 -20.12 20.51
N ALA A 24 -7.13 -19.25 20.95
CA ALA A 24 -8.53 -19.32 20.57
C ALA A 24 -8.64 -19.29 19.04
N ALA A 25 -9.41 -20.23 18.48
CA ALA A 25 -9.83 -20.18 17.08
C ALA A 25 -10.49 -18.82 16.81
N GLY A 26 -10.18 -18.25 15.65
CA GLY A 26 -10.70 -16.93 15.27
C GLY A 26 -12.21 -16.84 15.23
N ASP A 27 -12.73 -15.64 15.47
CA ASP A 27 -14.15 -15.38 15.28
C ASP A 27 -14.45 -15.49 13.77
N PRO A 28 -15.31 -16.41 13.32
CA PRO A 28 -15.65 -16.57 11.91
C PRO A 28 -16.24 -15.31 11.25
N GLY A 29 -16.62 -14.29 12.04
CA GLY A 29 -17.22 -13.02 11.58
C GLY A 29 -16.28 -11.81 11.52
N SER A 30 -14.97 -11.97 11.70
CA SER A 30 -14.02 -10.83 11.71
C SER A 30 -13.36 -10.56 10.34
N ASP A 31 -13.27 -9.30 9.93
CA ASP A 31 -12.55 -8.91 8.71
C ASP A 31 -11.06 -9.23 8.82
N VAL A 32 -10.43 -9.54 7.69
CA VAL A 32 -9.00 -9.88 7.62
C VAL A 32 -8.25 -8.79 6.87
N LEU A 33 -7.14 -8.30 7.43
CA LEU A 33 -6.20 -7.43 6.73
C LEU A 33 -4.99 -8.26 6.26
N ALA A 34 -4.82 -8.39 4.96
CA ALA A 34 -3.59 -8.91 4.37
C ALA A 34 -2.59 -7.76 4.23
N VAL A 35 -1.38 -7.90 4.76
CA VAL A 35 -0.35 -6.86 4.81
C VAL A 35 0.94 -7.37 4.18
N VAL A 36 1.53 -6.61 3.26
CA VAL A 36 2.89 -6.86 2.77
C VAL A 36 3.89 -6.41 3.82
N GLU A 37 4.74 -7.32 4.29
CA GLU A 37 5.84 -7.07 5.22
C GLU A 37 7.16 -7.11 4.45
N LYS A 38 7.63 -5.97 3.94
CA LYS A 38 8.72 -5.92 2.95
C LYS A 38 10.01 -6.56 3.46
N SER A 39 10.45 -6.14 4.64
CA SER A 39 11.65 -6.67 5.29
C SER A 39 11.39 -8.00 6.03
N GLY A 40 10.13 -8.41 6.13
CA GLY A 40 9.73 -9.74 6.62
C GLY A 40 9.65 -10.78 5.51
N HIS A 41 9.76 -10.35 4.25
CA HIS A 41 9.67 -11.17 3.05
C HIS A 41 8.39 -12.01 3.05
N ALA A 42 7.26 -11.36 3.33
CA ALA A 42 6.01 -12.08 3.53
C ALA A 42 4.77 -11.24 3.21
N VAL A 43 3.65 -11.94 3.01
CA VAL A 43 2.31 -11.41 3.23
C VAL A 43 1.76 -12.03 4.52
N ALA A 44 1.33 -11.20 5.45
CA ALA A 44 0.75 -11.62 6.72
C ALA A 44 -0.74 -11.26 6.79
N PHE A 45 -1.55 -12.17 7.33
CA PHE A 45 -3.00 -12.03 7.45
C PHE A 45 -3.37 -11.82 8.91
N TYR A 46 -4.02 -10.71 9.21
CA TYR A 46 -4.41 -10.32 10.56
C TYR A 46 -5.92 -10.22 10.68
N GLU A 47 -6.49 -10.80 11.73
CA GLU A 47 -7.85 -10.51 12.15
C GLU A 47 -7.96 -9.05 12.61
N THR A 48 -9.05 -8.36 12.23
CA THR A 48 -9.32 -6.99 12.67
C THR A 48 -10.61 -6.93 13.50
N PRO A 49 -10.65 -6.09 14.57
CA PRO A 49 -9.61 -5.15 14.99
C PRO A 49 -8.54 -5.73 15.93
N SER A 50 -8.62 -7.02 16.30
CA SER A 50 -7.77 -7.63 17.34
C SER A 50 -6.27 -7.63 17.02
N GLY A 51 -5.91 -7.65 15.73
CA GLY A 51 -4.53 -7.80 15.29
C GLY A 51 -3.98 -9.21 15.45
N ARG A 52 -4.85 -10.20 15.68
CA ARG A 52 -4.41 -11.59 15.83
C ARG A 52 -3.88 -12.11 14.49
N LEU A 53 -2.62 -12.52 14.44
CA LEU A 53 -2.01 -13.12 13.26
C LEU A 53 -2.69 -14.47 12.95
N LEU A 54 -3.25 -14.58 11.75
CA LEU A 54 -3.92 -15.78 11.26
C LEU A 54 -2.95 -16.68 10.49
N ARG A 55 -2.16 -16.07 9.60
CA ARG A 55 -1.22 -16.78 8.73
C ARG A 55 -0.14 -15.82 8.25
N LYS A 56 1.05 -16.35 8.01
CA LYS A 56 2.12 -15.67 7.28
C LYS A 56 2.54 -16.53 6.10
N VAL A 57 2.54 -15.94 4.91
CA VAL A 57 3.02 -16.56 3.67
C VAL A 57 4.41 -16.01 3.40
N ALA A 58 5.42 -16.86 3.55
CA ALA A 58 6.79 -16.50 3.20
C ALA A 58 6.91 -16.35 1.67
N LEU A 59 7.60 -15.29 1.25
CA LEU A 59 7.88 -14.94 -0.13
C LEU A 59 9.39 -14.76 -0.30
N PRO A 60 9.87 -14.75 -1.54
CA PRO A 60 11.19 -14.21 -1.84
C PRO A 60 11.35 -12.78 -1.35
N ASP A 61 12.60 -12.34 -1.31
CA ASP A 61 13.04 -11.11 -0.71
C ASP A 61 12.31 -9.86 -1.22
N TYR A 62 11.96 -8.99 -0.27
CA TYR A 62 11.38 -7.67 -0.50
C TYR A 62 10.18 -7.67 -1.48
N PRO A 63 9.08 -8.39 -1.18
CA PRO A 63 7.83 -8.21 -1.89
C PRO A 63 7.35 -6.75 -1.70
N HIS A 64 6.73 -6.17 -2.73
CA HIS A 64 6.21 -4.81 -2.69
C HIS A 64 4.84 -4.74 -3.37
N GLU A 65 3.97 -3.87 -2.85
CA GLU A 65 2.61 -3.61 -3.35
C GLU A 65 1.73 -4.86 -3.43
N MET A 66 0.41 -4.66 -3.39
CA MET A 66 -0.55 -5.75 -3.48
C MET A 66 -1.86 -5.24 -4.04
N VAL A 67 -2.42 -6.00 -4.99
CA VAL A 67 -3.78 -5.81 -5.50
C VAL A 67 -4.54 -7.13 -5.46
N VAL A 68 -5.87 -7.07 -5.47
CA VAL A 68 -6.74 -8.24 -5.34
C VAL A 68 -7.76 -8.24 -6.48
N ASP A 69 -8.05 -9.42 -7.02
CA ASP A 69 -9.10 -9.58 -8.04
C ASP A 69 -10.51 -9.26 -7.51
N SER A 70 -11.43 -8.96 -8.41
CA SER A 70 -12.81 -8.60 -8.10
C SER A 70 -13.55 -9.70 -7.32
N HIS A 71 -13.15 -10.95 -7.52
CA HIS A 71 -13.68 -12.14 -6.84
C HIS A 71 -13.06 -12.39 -5.46
N ARG A 72 -12.05 -11.62 -5.05
CA ARG A 72 -11.25 -11.80 -3.84
C ARG A 72 -10.71 -13.22 -3.69
N ARG A 73 -10.36 -13.85 -4.81
CA ARG A 73 -9.75 -15.18 -4.83
C ARG A 73 -8.24 -15.08 -4.74
N PHE A 74 -7.64 -14.21 -5.53
CA PHE A 74 -6.19 -14.02 -5.56
C PHE A 74 -5.77 -12.60 -5.20
N ALA A 75 -4.67 -12.50 -4.46
CA ALA A 75 -3.84 -11.31 -4.39
C ALA A 75 -2.62 -11.45 -5.28
N TYR A 76 -2.23 -10.35 -5.92
CA TYR A 76 -1.04 -10.24 -6.76
C TYR A 76 -0.05 -9.28 -6.11
N VAL A 77 1.17 -9.77 -5.87
CA VAL A 77 2.22 -9.04 -5.13
C VAL A 77 3.46 -8.92 -6.01
N GLY A 78 4.03 -7.72 -6.12
CA GLY A 78 5.25 -7.49 -6.90
C GLY A 78 6.50 -8.03 -6.20
N HIS A 79 7.43 -8.59 -6.95
CA HIS A 79 8.76 -8.95 -6.46
C HIS A 79 9.75 -7.83 -6.75
N TYR A 80 10.02 -6.98 -5.76
CA TYR A 80 11.02 -5.92 -5.91
C TYR A 80 12.45 -6.45 -5.74
N GLY A 81 12.67 -7.38 -4.80
CA GLY A 81 13.93 -8.13 -4.61
C GLY A 81 15.13 -7.32 -4.13
N VAL A 82 14.94 -6.06 -3.72
CA VAL A 82 15.94 -5.28 -2.99
C VAL A 82 15.22 -4.41 -1.95
N ARG A 83 15.93 -3.93 -0.92
CA ARG A 83 15.26 -3.26 0.20
C ARG A 83 14.61 -1.94 -0.16
N MET A 84 15.29 -1.12 -0.95
CA MET A 84 14.86 0.21 -1.32
C MET A 84 15.24 0.49 -2.76
N SER A 85 14.60 1.47 -3.38
CA SER A 85 14.90 1.83 -4.77
C SER A 85 16.34 2.31 -5.00
N ALA A 86 16.99 2.85 -3.97
CA ALA A 86 18.40 3.25 -4.03
C ALA A 86 19.38 2.07 -3.82
N THR A 87 18.90 0.89 -3.41
CA THR A 87 19.75 -0.29 -3.19
C THR A 87 20.26 -0.81 -4.53
N ALA A 88 21.56 -1.07 -4.64
CA ALA A 88 22.15 -1.69 -5.84
C ALA A 88 21.76 -3.17 -5.95
N GLY A 89 21.70 -3.69 -7.18
CA GLY A 89 21.40 -5.10 -7.47
C GLY A 89 20.22 -5.26 -8.43
N GLU A 90 20.13 -6.40 -9.12
CA GLU A 90 19.08 -6.60 -10.12
C GLU A 90 17.68 -6.59 -9.51
N GLY A 91 17.50 -7.06 -8.27
CA GLY A 91 16.19 -7.20 -7.67
C GLY A 91 15.36 -8.32 -8.30
N GLY A 92 14.08 -8.34 -7.96
CA GLY A 92 13.14 -9.41 -8.26
C GLY A 92 12.51 -9.28 -9.63
N ALA A 93 12.10 -10.39 -10.23
CA ALA A 93 11.49 -10.42 -11.57
C ALA A 93 10.31 -11.39 -11.58
N ALA A 94 9.36 -11.15 -10.68
CA ALA A 94 8.18 -11.97 -10.56
C ALA A 94 6.96 -11.20 -10.05
N VAL A 95 5.79 -11.77 -10.30
CA VAL A 95 4.56 -11.48 -9.55
C VAL A 95 4.17 -12.74 -8.77
N PHE A 96 3.96 -12.60 -7.47
CA PHE A 96 3.46 -13.68 -6.61
C PHE A 96 1.94 -13.67 -6.61
N VAL A 97 1.35 -14.85 -6.80
CA VAL A 97 -0.11 -15.07 -6.77
C VAL A 97 -0.43 -15.78 -5.46
N ILE A 98 -1.10 -15.07 -4.56
CA ILE A 98 -1.49 -15.56 -3.24
C ILE A 98 -2.95 -15.99 -3.29
N ASP A 99 -3.23 -17.25 -2.93
CA ASP A 99 -4.60 -17.69 -2.71
C ASP A 99 -5.10 -17.12 -1.38
N LEU A 100 -6.17 -16.33 -1.43
CA LEU A 100 -6.69 -15.59 -0.27
C LEU A 100 -7.51 -16.47 0.67
N ALA A 101 -8.14 -17.53 0.16
CA ALA A 101 -8.90 -18.47 0.96
C ALA A 101 -7.96 -19.38 1.76
N GLU A 102 -6.99 -19.97 1.05
CA GLU A 102 -6.01 -20.90 1.65
C GLU A 102 -4.88 -20.16 2.39
N ARG A 103 -4.68 -18.87 2.07
CA ARG A 103 -3.59 -18.02 2.57
C ARG A 103 -2.24 -18.68 2.30
N THR A 104 -2.00 -19.00 1.04
CA THR A 104 -0.79 -19.68 0.54
C THR A 104 -0.28 -19.02 -0.75
N LEU A 105 1.01 -19.19 -1.04
CA LEU A 105 1.55 -18.87 -2.36
C LEU A 105 1.04 -19.93 -3.35
N ALA A 106 0.06 -19.58 -4.17
CA ALA A 106 -0.51 -20.50 -5.16
C ALA A 106 0.45 -20.71 -6.33
N ARG A 107 1.04 -19.62 -6.84
CA ARG A 107 2.00 -19.68 -7.96
C ARG A 107 2.79 -18.38 -8.09
N THR A 108 3.78 -18.41 -8.97
CA THR A 108 4.62 -17.26 -9.32
C THR A 108 4.61 -17.09 -10.84
N ILE A 109 4.45 -15.86 -11.30
CA ILE A 109 4.54 -15.47 -12.72
C ILE A 109 5.94 -14.89 -12.95
N ASP A 110 6.68 -15.41 -13.92
CA ASP A 110 8.00 -14.88 -14.27
C ASP A 110 7.84 -13.61 -15.11
N THR A 111 8.49 -12.52 -14.71
CA THR A 111 8.43 -11.26 -15.45
C THR A 111 9.73 -10.94 -16.18
N ARG A 112 10.72 -11.84 -16.22
CA ARG A 112 11.98 -11.58 -16.92
C ARG A 112 11.77 -11.16 -18.39
N PRO A 113 12.56 -10.20 -18.90
CA PRO A 113 13.69 -9.53 -18.25
C PRO A 113 13.26 -8.30 -17.41
N PHE A 114 11.98 -8.13 -17.11
CA PHE A 114 11.42 -7.00 -16.38
C PHE A 114 11.51 -7.23 -14.87
N ASN A 115 12.47 -6.55 -14.24
CA ASN A 115 12.81 -6.67 -12.83
C ASN A 115 12.41 -5.43 -12.02
N ARG A 116 12.54 -5.53 -10.69
CA ARG A 116 12.08 -4.54 -9.70
C ARG A 116 10.61 -4.21 -9.89
N VAL A 117 9.77 -5.25 -9.80
CA VAL A 117 8.32 -5.12 -9.93
C VAL A 117 7.79 -4.39 -8.70
N HIS A 118 7.28 -3.17 -8.89
CA HIS A 118 6.82 -2.31 -7.79
C HIS A 118 5.33 -1.96 -7.91
N GLY A 119 4.98 -0.82 -8.51
CA GLY A 119 3.57 -0.41 -8.65
C GLY A 119 2.70 -1.52 -9.24
N MET A 120 1.52 -1.74 -8.66
CA MET A 120 0.54 -2.76 -9.07
C MET A 120 -0.84 -2.12 -9.27
N GLY A 121 -1.60 -2.62 -10.23
CA GLY A 121 -2.96 -2.17 -10.52
C GLY A 121 -3.78 -3.26 -11.19
N ILE A 122 -5.09 -3.29 -10.95
CA ILE A 122 -6.02 -4.21 -11.60
C ILE A 122 -7.20 -3.40 -12.12
N ASP A 123 -7.72 -3.76 -13.29
CA ASP A 123 -8.88 -3.10 -13.90
C ASP A 123 -10.20 -3.84 -13.61
N ASP A 124 -11.32 -3.27 -14.03
CA ASP A 124 -12.67 -3.82 -13.82
C ASP A 124 -12.90 -5.16 -14.57
N ARG A 125 -11.92 -5.62 -15.36
CA ARG A 125 -11.95 -6.90 -16.08
C ARG A 125 -10.96 -7.91 -15.48
N ASP A 126 -10.44 -7.65 -14.28
CA ASP A 126 -9.41 -8.46 -13.61
C ASP A 126 -8.11 -8.64 -14.41
N ARG A 127 -7.81 -7.71 -15.33
CA ARG A 127 -6.50 -7.65 -15.97
C ARG A 127 -5.51 -6.97 -15.04
N LEU A 128 -4.38 -7.61 -14.80
CA LEU A 128 -3.35 -7.11 -13.92
C LEU A 128 -2.35 -6.25 -14.69
N TYR A 129 -1.84 -5.22 -14.03
CA TYR A 129 -0.79 -4.32 -14.50
C TYR A 129 0.28 -4.20 -13.43
N ALA A 130 1.54 -4.28 -13.84
CA ALA A 130 2.68 -4.20 -12.93
C ALA A 130 3.79 -3.35 -13.52
N LEU A 131 4.40 -2.48 -12.74
CA LEU A 131 5.46 -1.61 -13.20
C LEU A 131 6.83 -2.22 -12.89
N SER A 132 7.63 -2.45 -13.93
CA SER A 132 9.06 -2.73 -13.78
C SER A 132 9.81 -1.40 -13.72
N GLU A 133 10.34 -1.07 -12.54
CA GLU A 133 11.05 0.19 -12.34
C GLU A 133 12.39 0.23 -13.06
N GLU A 134 13.12 -0.89 -13.04
CA GLU A 134 14.46 -0.95 -13.61
C GLU A 134 14.42 -0.80 -15.13
N LYS A 135 13.39 -1.36 -15.78
CA LYS A 135 13.21 -1.29 -17.23
C LYS A 135 12.35 -0.12 -17.68
N ALA A 136 11.70 0.60 -16.75
CA ALA A 136 10.69 1.60 -17.04
C ALA A 136 9.59 1.07 -18.00
N MET A 137 9.05 -0.11 -17.69
CA MET A 137 8.04 -0.79 -18.49
C MET A 137 6.79 -1.08 -17.65
N LEU A 138 5.62 -0.73 -18.18
CA LEU A 138 4.32 -1.16 -17.66
C LEU A 138 3.96 -2.51 -18.30
N LEU A 139 3.90 -3.55 -17.47
CA LEU A 139 3.55 -4.91 -17.85
C LEU A 139 2.03 -5.08 -17.75
N GLY A 140 1.45 -5.89 -18.63
CA GLY A 140 0.04 -6.27 -18.58
C GLY A 140 -0.14 -7.78 -18.65
N PHE A 141 -1.16 -8.26 -17.94
CA PHE A 141 -1.54 -9.67 -17.83
C PHE A 141 -3.05 -9.75 -18.07
N ASP A 142 -3.47 -10.46 -19.12
CA ASP A 142 -4.87 -10.54 -19.52
C ASP A 142 -5.64 -11.54 -18.64
N THR A 143 -4.99 -12.58 -18.14
CA THR A 143 -5.60 -13.57 -17.24
C THR A 143 -4.57 -13.98 -16.17
N PRO A 144 -4.27 -13.09 -15.22
CA PRO A 144 -3.14 -13.25 -14.28
C PRO A 144 -3.24 -14.51 -13.40
N SER A 145 -4.44 -15.07 -13.21
CA SER A 145 -4.62 -16.37 -12.54
C SER A 145 -3.89 -17.52 -13.25
N THR A 146 -3.73 -17.46 -14.58
CA THR A 146 -3.14 -18.54 -15.40
C THR A 146 -1.93 -18.10 -16.22
N ASP A 147 -1.73 -16.80 -16.45
CA ASP A 147 -0.61 -16.27 -17.24
C ASP A 147 0.74 -16.70 -16.65
N VAL A 148 1.65 -17.19 -17.48
CA VAL A 148 3.01 -17.61 -17.07
C VAL A 148 4.07 -16.51 -17.24
N ALA A 149 3.74 -15.47 -18.00
CA ALA A 149 4.56 -14.31 -18.28
C ALA A 149 3.65 -13.10 -18.62
N PRO A 150 4.18 -11.86 -18.66
CA PRO A 150 3.44 -10.71 -19.16
C PRO A 150 2.95 -10.93 -20.60
N THR A 151 1.67 -10.63 -20.85
CA THR A 151 1.07 -10.65 -22.20
C THR A 151 1.49 -9.43 -23.03
N ARG A 152 1.91 -8.36 -22.36
CA ARG A 152 2.31 -7.09 -22.96
C ARG A 152 3.28 -6.33 -22.06
N ALA A 153 4.08 -5.48 -22.68
CA ALA A 153 4.96 -4.54 -22.02
C ALA A 153 4.99 -3.23 -22.82
N VAL A 154 4.62 -2.13 -22.17
CA VAL A 154 4.55 -0.79 -22.78
C VAL A 154 5.57 0.13 -22.08
N PRO A 155 6.33 0.96 -22.82
CA PRO A 155 7.21 1.95 -22.19
C PRO A 155 6.42 2.86 -21.24
N ALA A 156 6.88 2.96 -20.00
CA ALA A 156 6.24 3.77 -18.98
C ALA A 156 6.58 5.26 -19.11
N HIS A 157 7.74 5.57 -19.72
CA HIS A 157 8.32 6.89 -19.90
C HIS A 157 8.63 7.65 -18.60
N GLY A 158 9.80 8.29 -18.55
CA GLY A 158 10.31 8.99 -17.38
C GLY A 158 11.59 8.36 -16.84
N VAL A 159 12.19 8.99 -15.83
CA VAL A 159 13.43 8.52 -15.19
C VAL A 159 13.12 8.14 -13.76
N LYS A 160 13.53 6.93 -13.36
CA LYS A 160 13.22 6.35 -12.05
C LYS A 160 11.71 6.28 -11.85
N THR A 161 11.03 5.53 -12.73
CA THR A 161 9.59 5.29 -12.58
C THR A 161 9.33 4.56 -11.27
N HIS A 162 8.24 4.88 -10.56
CA HIS A 162 8.02 4.35 -9.21
C HIS A 162 6.64 3.71 -9.01
N LEU A 163 5.57 4.50 -9.11
CA LEU A 163 4.20 4.02 -8.98
C LEU A 163 3.38 4.42 -10.21
N PHE A 164 2.17 3.89 -10.33
CA PHE A 164 1.22 4.36 -11.32
C PHE A 164 -0.22 4.33 -10.78
N THR A 165 -1.09 5.09 -11.43
CA THR A 165 -2.55 5.01 -11.25
C THR A 165 -3.17 4.49 -12.54
N LEU A 166 -4.15 3.59 -12.44
CA LEU A 166 -4.85 3.00 -13.58
C LEU A 166 -6.29 3.54 -13.65
N SER A 167 -6.82 3.77 -14.85
CA SER A 167 -8.27 3.90 -15.02
C SER A 167 -8.97 2.55 -14.87
N ARG A 168 -10.20 2.55 -14.37
CA ARG A 168 -11.04 1.37 -14.17
C ARG A 168 -11.16 0.47 -15.39
N ASP A 169 -11.17 1.06 -16.58
CA ASP A 169 -11.24 0.31 -17.84
C ASP A 169 -9.89 -0.22 -18.34
N GLY A 170 -8.78 0.10 -17.67
CA GLY A 170 -7.42 -0.29 -18.07
C GLY A 170 -6.86 0.46 -19.28
N GLU A 171 -7.58 1.46 -19.82
CA GLU A 171 -7.20 2.17 -21.06
C GLU A 171 -6.21 3.32 -20.84
N ARG A 172 -6.00 3.73 -19.58
CA ARG A 172 -5.10 4.82 -19.18
C ARG A 172 -4.30 4.41 -17.96
N ALA A 173 -2.99 4.56 -18.02
CA ALA A 173 -2.13 4.49 -16.84
C ALA A 173 -1.31 5.77 -16.70
N TYR A 174 -1.23 6.30 -15.48
CA TYR A 174 -0.51 7.52 -15.12
C TYR A 174 0.71 7.14 -14.30
N VAL A 175 1.89 7.10 -14.91
CA VAL A 175 3.12 6.61 -14.28
C VAL A 175 3.95 7.76 -13.74
N THR A 176 4.36 7.70 -12.47
CA THR A 176 5.21 8.70 -11.84
C THR A 176 6.69 8.42 -12.15
N GLY A 177 7.41 9.46 -12.57
CA GLY A 177 8.86 9.45 -12.77
C GLY A 177 9.54 10.36 -11.76
N LEU A 178 10.16 9.77 -10.73
CA LEU A 178 10.69 10.50 -9.58
C LEU A 178 11.78 11.51 -9.99
N LEU A 179 12.75 11.06 -10.79
CA LEU A 179 13.93 11.84 -11.14
C LEU A 179 13.75 12.69 -12.40
N SER A 180 12.80 12.33 -13.27
CA SER A 180 12.36 13.22 -14.36
C SER A 180 11.37 14.28 -13.89
N HIS A 181 10.81 14.14 -12.67
CA HIS A 181 9.78 15.02 -12.12
C HIS A 181 8.50 15.04 -12.96
N THR A 182 8.17 13.91 -13.59
CA THR A 182 7.06 13.80 -14.54
C THR A 182 5.99 12.83 -14.08
N VAL A 183 4.78 13.01 -14.62
CA VAL A 183 3.79 11.94 -14.74
C VAL A 183 3.50 11.71 -16.22
N SER A 184 3.59 10.46 -16.66
CA SER A 184 3.37 10.03 -18.03
C SER A 184 2.03 9.31 -18.13
N LEU A 185 1.12 9.79 -18.99
CA LEU A 185 -0.07 9.06 -19.39
C LEU A 185 0.28 8.14 -20.55
N VAL A 186 0.18 6.84 -20.31
CA VAL A 186 0.44 5.78 -21.29
C VAL A 186 -0.84 5.00 -21.60
N ARG A 187 -0.87 4.36 -22.77
CA ARG A 187 -1.95 3.49 -23.22
C ARG A 187 -1.52 2.04 -23.06
N PRO A 188 -2.01 1.31 -22.04
CA PRO A 188 -1.50 -0.04 -21.77
C PRO A 188 -1.77 -1.07 -22.87
N HIS A 189 -2.65 -0.76 -23.82
CA HIS A 189 -3.01 -1.62 -24.96
C HIS A 189 -2.54 -1.08 -26.31
N ASP A 190 -1.83 0.05 -26.33
CA ASP A 190 -1.29 0.65 -27.55
C ASP A 190 0.10 1.20 -27.27
N ALA A 191 1.11 0.35 -27.46
CA ALA A 191 2.52 0.71 -27.26
C ALA A 191 3.02 1.76 -28.27
N SER A 192 2.27 2.01 -29.35
CA SER A 192 2.63 2.99 -30.38
C SER A 192 2.10 4.40 -30.06
N ALA A 193 1.12 4.50 -29.15
CA ALA A 193 0.57 5.77 -28.74
C ALA A 193 1.64 6.62 -28.04
N PRO A 194 1.91 7.86 -28.49
CA PRO A 194 2.84 8.74 -27.81
C PRO A 194 2.31 9.09 -26.41
N PRO A 195 3.17 9.13 -25.38
CA PRO A 195 2.74 9.49 -24.04
C PRO A 195 2.36 10.97 -23.98
N LEU A 196 1.39 11.31 -23.13
CA LEU A 196 1.21 12.69 -22.68
C LEU A 196 1.94 12.87 -21.34
N VAL A 197 2.78 13.89 -21.23
CA VAL A 197 3.65 14.07 -20.06
C VAL A 197 3.36 15.41 -19.41
N VAL A 198 3.33 15.43 -18.07
CA VAL A 198 3.18 16.63 -17.25
C VAL A 198 4.27 16.68 -16.18
N THR A 199 4.70 17.87 -15.80
CA THR A 199 5.56 18.11 -14.63
C THR A 199 4.72 18.72 -13.52
N PRO A 200 4.17 17.91 -12.59
CA PRO A 200 3.31 18.43 -11.51
C PRO A 200 4.12 19.09 -10.39
N GLY A 201 5.43 18.86 -10.33
CA GLY A 201 6.31 19.31 -9.28
C GLY A 201 7.50 18.36 -9.14
N GLN A 202 8.43 18.67 -8.25
CA GLN A 202 9.63 17.86 -8.05
C GLN A 202 9.31 16.60 -7.23
N LEU A 203 9.86 15.48 -7.71
CA LEU A 203 9.76 14.15 -7.09
C LEU A 203 8.29 13.73 -6.87
N PRO A 204 7.48 13.60 -7.95
CA PRO A 204 6.13 13.06 -7.86
C PRO A 204 6.22 11.58 -7.52
N GLU A 205 5.56 11.15 -6.45
CA GLU A 205 5.67 9.76 -5.96
C GLU A 205 4.44 8.93 -6.29
N SER A 206 3.29 9.33 -5.76
CA SER A 206 2.01 8.65 -5.99
C SER A 206 0.98 9.59 -6.59
N SER A 207 -0.08 8.98 -7.10
CA SER A 207 -1.26 9.68 -7.55
C SER A 207 -2.53 8.85 -7.33
N CYS A 208 -3.68 9.51 -7.40
CA CYS A 208 -4.98 8.86 -7.48
C CYS A 208 -5.90 9.59 -8.45
N LEU A 209 -6.86 8.87 -9.02
CA LEU A 209 -7.93 9.46 -9.83
C LEU A 209 -9.10 9.84 -8.94
N SER A 210 -9.71 10.99 -9.22
CA SER A 210 -11.11 11.29 -8.85
C SER A 210 -12.04 10.15 -9.25
N ARG A 211 -13.19 10.03 -8.59
CA ARG A 211 -14.14 8.94 -8.85
C ARG A 211 -14.66 8.92 -10.28
N ASP A 212 -14.84 10.08 -10.90
CA ASP A 212 -15.23 10.21 -12.31
C ASP A 212 -14.03 10.10 -13.30
N GLU A 213 -12.82 9.91 -12.79
CA GLU A 213 -11.55 9.80 -13.54
C GLU A 213 -11.23 10.98 -14.45
N ARG A 214 -11.74 12.18 -14.13
CA ARG A 214 -11.47 13.41 -14.88
C ARG A 214 -10.29 14.19 -14.35
N THR A 215 -10.00 14.05 -13.06
CA THR A 215 -8.86 14.67 -12.38
C THR A 215 -7.94 13.61 -11.79
N LEU A 216 -6.64 13.75 -12.04
CA LEU A 216 -5.56 13.05 -11.39
C LEU A 216 -4.98 13.94 -10.28
N PHE A 217 -4.94 13.45 -9.05
CA PHE A 217 -4.28 14.12 -7.94
C PHE A 217 -2.90 13.52 -7.71
N VAL A 218 -1.87 14.35 -7.63
CA VAL A 218 -0.46 13.93 -7.53
C VAL A 218 0.16 14.51 -6.27
N GLY A 219 0.87 13.68 -5.51
CA GLY A 219 1.77 14.11 -4.43
C GLY A 219 3.17 14.41 -4.98
N ALA A 220 3.58 15.68 -4.98
CA ALA A 220 4.91 16.11 -5.38
C ALA A 220 5.76 16.38 -4.13
N ARG A 221 6.55 15.38 -3.74
CA ARG A 221 7.23 15.29 -2.45
C ARG A 221 8.22 16.41 -2.20
N LYS A 222 9.22 16.56 -3.07
CA LYS A 222 10.27 17.58 -2.92
C LYS A 222 9.72 19.01 -3.11
N SER A 223 8.63 19.16 -3.85
CA SER A 223 7.91 20.43 -3.94
C SER A 223 6.95 20.69 -2.77
N SER A 224 6.78 19.72 -1.86
CA SER A 224 5.81 19.75 -0.78
C SER A 224 4.45 20.23 -1.28
N ALA A 225 3.90 19.58 -2.31
CA ALA A 225 2.67 20.04 -2.95
C ALA A 225 1.73 18.89 -3.33
N LEU A 226 0.43 19.16 -3.25
CA LEU A 226 -0.61 18.38 -3.93
C LEU A 226 -1.00 19.10 -5.21
N VAL A 227 -1.15 18.36 -6.30
CA VAL A 227 -1.41 18.91 -7.63
C VAL A 227 -2.59 18.19 -8.28
N ALA A 228 -3.57 18.94 -8.76
CA ALA A 228 -4.67 18.43 -9.57
C ALA A 228 -4.33 18.63 -11.05
N VAL A 229 -4.39 17.55 -11.81
CA VAL A 229 -4.09 17.48 -13.24
C VAL A 229 -5.33 16.98 -13.98
N ASP A 230 -5.66 17.59 -15.11
CA ASP A 230 -6.68 17.07 -16.00
C ASP A 230 -6.24 15.72 -16.57
N ALA A 231 -7.01 14.67 -16.28
CA ALA A 231 -6.62 13.29 -16.54
C ALA A 231 -6.64 12.92 -18.04
N ARG A 232 -7.20 13.76 -18.92
CA ARG A 232 -7.18 13.55 -20.38
C ARG A 232 -6.09 14.35 -21.06
N THR A 233 -5.98 15.63 -20.72
CA THR A 233 -5.11 16.59 -21.39
C THR A 233 -3.73 16.70 -20.74
N MET A 234 -3.56 16.10 -19.55
CA MET A 234 -2.33 16.17 -18.76
C MET A 234 -1.91 17.62 -18.45
N ARG A 235 -2.89 18.50 -18.24
CA ARG A 235 -2.66 19.90 -17.86
C ARG A 235 -2.86 20.10 -16.37
N VAL A 236 -1.92 20.78 -15.72
CA VAL A 236 -2.07 21.19 -14.31
C VAL A 236 -3.25 22.16 -14.20
N GLN A 237 -4.26 21.80 -13.41
CA GLN A 237 -5.44 22.62 -13.11
C GLN A 237 -5.24 23.43 -11.83
N ARG A 238 -4.57 22.84 -10.84
CA ARG A 238 -4.33 23.45 -9.53
C ARG A 238 -3.10 22.86 -8.87
N SER A 239 -2.37 23.66 -8.12
CA SER A 239 -1.33 23.20 -7.22
C SER A 239 -1.49 23.87 -5.87
N ARG A 240 -1.20 23.16 -4.79
CA ARG A 240 -1.22 23.69 -3.44
C ARG A 240 -0.03 23.18 -2.65
N LYS A 241 0.74 24.10 -2.08
CA LYS A 241 1.77 23.75 -1.09
C LYS A 241 1.14 23.14 0.16
N VAL A 242 1.72 22.05 0.61
CA VAL A 242 1.47 21.38 1.88
C VAL A 242 2.72 21.52 2.77
N GLY A 243 2.56 21.37 4.08
CA GLY A 243 3.63 21.66 5.04
C GLY A 243 4.75 20.61 5.12
N GLY A 244 4.55 19.41 4.59
CA GLY A 244 5.52 18.31 4.69
C GLY A 244 5.74 17.54 3.39
N ASP A 245 5.88 16.23 3.49
CA ASP A 245 6.36 15.34 2.42
C ASP A 245 5.24 14.36 2.01
N PRO A 246 4.34 14.76 1.07
CA PRO A 246 3.17 13.97 0.69
C PRO A 246 3.57 12.71 -0.07
N LEU A 247 3.54 11.56 0.60
CA LEU A 247 3.95 10.27 0.04
C LEU A 247 2.84 9.64 -0.81
N ARG A 248 1.71 9.29 -0.18
CA ARG A 248 0.54 8.67 -0.83
C ARG A 248 -0.64 9.64 -0.88
N VAL A 249 -1.38 9.66 -1.99
CA VAL A 249 -2.66 10.38 -2.11
C VAL A 249 -3.74 9.39 -2.51
N TYR A 250 -4.89 9.45 -1.85
CA TYR A 250 -6.02 8.56 -2.07
C TYR A 250 -7.31 9.35 -2.25
N THR A 251 -8.19 8.87 -3.12
CA THR A 251 -9.56 9.35 -3.23
C THR A 251 -10.42 8.62 -2.20
N VAL A 252 -11.05 9.36 -1.29
CA VAL A 252 -11.92 8.80 -0.25
C VAL A 252 -13.35 8.71 -0.78
N ASP A 253 -13.86 9.81 -1.31
CA ASP A 253 -15.18 9.94 -1.93
C ASP A 253 -15.15 10.98 -3.07
N GLU A 254 -16.31 11.45 -3.52
CA GLU A 254 -16.43 12.43 -4.60
C GLU A 254 -15.75 13.77 -4.26
N ASP A 255 -15.73 14.16 -2.99
CA ASP A 255 -15.33 15.50 -2.55
C ASP A 255 -14.05 15.50 -1.72
N ARG A 256 -13.57 14.34 -1.28
CA ARG A 256 -12.46 14.22 -0.33
C ARG A 256 -11.32 13.34 -0.80
N LEU A 257 -10.12 13.78 -0.46
CA LEU A 257 -8.84 13.09 -0.63
C LEU A 257 -8.19 12.86 0.73
N LEU A 258 -7.41 11.81 0.86
CA LEU A 258 -6.52 11.57 2.02
C LEU A 258 -5.08 11.56 1.52
N ALA A 259 -4.19 12.31 2.16
CA ALA A 259 -2.76 12.23 1.87
C ALA A 259 -1.96 11.81 3.11
N THR A 260 -0.99 10.92 2.92
CA THR A 260 0.00 10.56 3.94
C THR A 260 1.21 11.48 3.85
N ASP A 261 1.75 11.88 4.99
CA ASP A 261 2.94 12.72 5.10
C ASP A 261 4.00 12.00 5.92
N ILE A 262 5.11 11.64 5.27
CA ILE A 262 6.17 10.85 5.90
C ILE A 262 7.13 11.67 6.75
N ALA A 263 7.21 12.98 6.53
CA ALA A 263 8.06 13.85 7.31
C ALA A 263 7.33 14.29 8.59
N ALA A 264 6.02 14.54 8.48
CA ALA A 264 5.21 14.99 9.59
C ALA A 264 4.60 13.85 10.43
N ASN A 265 4.64 12.59 9.95
CA ASN A 265 3.89 11.45 10.50
C ASN A 265 2.41 11.77 10.63
N THR A 266 1.81 12.30 9.56
CA THR A 266 0.38 12.65 9.56
C THR A 266 -0.37 12.02 8.41
N ILE A 267 -1.66 11.82 8.60
CA ILE A 267 -2.61 11.76 7.49
C ILE A 267 -3.44 13.04 7.52
N THR A 268 -3.69 13.61 6.35
CA THR A 268 -4.49 14.82 6.22
C THR A 268 -5.59 14.61 5.20
N LEU A 269 -6.83 14.88 5.61
CA LEU A 269 -8.01 14.90 4.74
C LEU A 269 -8.05 16.25 4.03
N TYR A 270 -8.23 16.23 2.73
CA TYR A 270 -8.38 17.40 1.88
C TYR A 270 -9.71 17.33 1.13
N SER A 271 -10.23 18.48 0.71
CA SER A 271 -11.22 18.52 -0.37
C SER A 271 -10.54 18.26 -1.72
N THR A 272 -11.30 17.89 -2.76
CA THR A 272 -10.83 17.81 -4.16
C THR A 272 -10.36 19.17 -4.71
N ALA A 273 -10.77 20.28 -4.10
CA ALA A 273 -10.22 21.62 -4.33
C ALA A 273 -8.84 21.84 -3.67
N LEU A 274 -8.24 20.78 -3.11
CA LEU A 274 -6.98 20.71 -2.36
C LEU A 274 -6.97 21.46 -1.03
N ARG A 275 -8.11 21.92 -0.48
CA ARG A 275 -8.14 22.61 0.83
C ARG A 275 -8.07 21.59 1.96
N PRO A 276 -7.28 21.82 3.03
CA PRO A 276 -7.16 20.85 4.12
C PRO A 276 -8.43 20.91 4.96
N ILE A 277 -8.90 19.76 5.42
CA ILE A 277 -10.12 19.63 6.23
C ILE A 277 -9.73 19.28 7.66
N ARG A 278 -8.99 18.18 7.84
CA ARG A 278 -8.50 17.70 9.14
C ARG A 278 -7.15 17.04 8.97
N SER A 279 -6.30 17.12 9.99
CA SER A 279 -5.01 16.44 10.05
C SER A 279 -4.91 15.63 11.34
N LEU A 280 -4.36 14.43 11.25
CA LEU A 280 -4.19 13.50 12.35
C LEU A 280 -2.75 13.03 12.37
N ARG A 281 -2.06 13.30 13.47
CA ARG A 281 -0.72 12.75 13.73
C ARG A 281 -0.84 11.29 14.15
N LEU A 282 0.07 10.48 13.65
CA LEU A 282 0.19 9.07 13.95
C LEU A 282 1.51 8.78 14.67
N ASP A 283 1.60 7.61 15.31
CA ASP A 283 2.77 7.22 16.09
C ASP A 283 3.95 6.82 15.20
N GLY A 284 3.69 6.28 14.01
CA GLY A 284 4.69 5.92 13.02
C GLY A 284 4.51 6.62 11.67
N ILE A 285 5.38 6.28 10.71
CA ILE A 285 5.41 6.89 9.39
C ILE A 285 4.34 6.24 8.50
N PRO A 286 3.30 6.96 8.03
CA PRO A 286 2.21 6.37 7.26
C PRO A 286 2.64 6.03 5.83
N ALA A 287 2.93 4.75 5.58
CA ALA A 287 3.36 4.24 4.27
C ALA A 287 2.21 4.02 3.30
N ALA A 288 1.15 3.34 3.74
CA ALA A 288 0.01 2.97 2.90
C ALA A 288 -1.31 3.03 3.68
N VAL A 289 -2.42 3.23 2.96
CA VAL A 289 -3.76 3.30 3.54
C VAL A 289 -4.70 2.35 2.79
N SER A 290 -5.45 1.55 3.53
CA SER A 290 -6.47 0.65 3.02
C SER A 290 -7.82 1.02 3.63
N PHE A 291 -8.84 1.20 2.79
CA PHE A 291 -10.17 1.59 3.24
C PHE A 291 -11.05 0.37 3.46
N HIS A 292 -11.88 0.43 4.50
CA HIS A 292 -12.98 -0.50 4.65
C HIS A 292 -14.08 -0.17 3.63
N PRO A 293 -14.65 -1.15 2.90
CA PRO A 293 -15.61 -0.85 1.83
C PRO A 293 -16.99 -0.36 2.30
N HIS A 294 -17.42 -0.74 3.51
CA HIS A 294 -18.76 -0.40 4.04
C HIS A 294 -18.78 0.43 5.33
N ARG A 295 -17.64 0.61 6.00
CA ARG A 295 -17.52 1.30 7.30
C ARG A 295 -16.55 2.46 7.12
N PRO A 296 -16.67 3.56 7.87
CA PRO A 296 -15.76 4.69 7.76
C PRO A 296 -14.42 4.40 8.45
N LEU A 297 -13.79 3.26 8.16
CA LEU A 297 -12.52 2.84 8.74
C LEU A 297 -11.43 2.86 7.67
N ALA A 298 -10.25 3.31 8.07
CA ALA A 298 -9.02 3.18 7.31
C ALA A 298 -7.96 2.48 8.15
N TYR A 299 -7.17 1.61 7.50
CA TYR A 299 -6.05 0.90 8.08
C TYR A 299 -4.77 1.51 7.51
N VAL A 300 -3.93 2.07 8.38
CA VAL A 300 -2.72 2.80 7.98
C VAL A 300 -1.50 1.99 8.39
N SER A 301 -0.76 1.48 7.42
CA SER A 301 0.52 0.81 7.65
C SER A 301 1.57 1.84 8.08
N GLN A 302 2.23 1.57 9.21
CA GLN A 302 3.18 2.48 9.83
C GLN A 302 4.61 1.90 9.82
N LEU A 303 5.49 2.54 9.04
CA LEU A 303 6.92 2.27 9.09
C LEU A 303 7.52 2.83 10.39
N GLY A 304 8.67 2.28 10.78
CA GLY A 304 9.39 2.67 12.00
C GLY A 304 8.80 2.07 13.28
N THR A 305 7.48 1.90 13.36
CA THR A 305 6.80 1.24 14.48
C THR A 305 6.35 -0.19 14.19
N ASN A 306 6.41 -0.64 12.92
CA ASN A 306 5.97 -1.97 12.48
C ASN A 306 4.55 -2.29 13.00
N SER A 307 3.60 -1.43 12.64
CA SER A 307 2.22 -1.54 13.10
C SER A 307 1.23 -1.08 12.05
N VAL A 308 -0.04 -1.39 12.27
CA VAL A 308 -1.18 -0.79 11.56
C VAL A 308 -2.00 0.02 12.56
N ALA A 309 -2.29 1.27 12.22
CA ALA A 309 -3.28 2.08 12.95
C ALA A 309 -4.66 1.92 12.29
N VAL A 310 -5.71 1.78 13.10
CA VAL A 310 -7.10 1.80 12.66
C VAL A 310 -7.67 3.19 12.92
N VAL A 311 -8.07 3.88 11.87
CA VAL A 311 -8.58 5.25 11.90
C VAL A 311 -10.05 5.26 11.54
N ASP A 312 -10.87 5.85 12.41
CA ASP A 312 -12.25 6.22 12.10
C ASP A 312 -12.22 7.53 11.30
N LEU A 313 -12.71 7.53 10.06
CA LEU A 313 -12.70 8.65 9.13
C LEU A 313 -13.80 9.69 9.41
N GLU A 314 -14.86 9.33 10.12
CA GLU A 314 -15.90 10.26 10.55
C GLU A 314 -15.41 11.10 11.72
N ARG A 315 -14.93 10.43 12.78
CA ARG A 315 -14.32 11.08 13.95
C ARG A 315 -12.94 11.66 13.63
N PHE A 316 -12.28 11.09 12.63
CA PHE A 316 -10.90 11.39 12.21
C PHE A 316 -9.91 11.23 13.36
N ALA A 317 -9.98 10.06 14.00
CA ALA A 317 -9.18 9.69 15.16
C ALA A 317 -8.73 8.23 15.05
N VAL A 318 -7.58 7.93 15.66
CA VAL A 318 -7.13 6.54 15.85
C VAL A 318 -8.07 5.88 16.87
N VAL A 319 -8.70 4.78 16.47
CA VAL A 319 -9.64 4.00 17.30
C VAL A 319 -9.09 2.64 17.70
N GLY A 320 -7.90 2.28 17.20
CA GLY A 320 -7.19 1.06 17.55
C GLY A 320 -5.93 0.89 16.70
N GLY A 321 -5.29 -0.25 16.85
CA GLY A 321 -4.11 -0.62 16.09
C GLY A 321 -3.49 -1.90 16.60
N PHE A 322 -2.57 -2.46 15.82
CA PHE A 322 -1.89 -3.70 16.17
C PHE A 322 -0.50 -3.77 15.53
N GLY A 323 0.39 -4.57 16.13
CA GLY A 323 1.73 -4.82 15.61
C GLY A 323 1.72 -5.73 14.37
N THR A 324 2.66 -5.50 13.47
CA THR A 324 2.92 -6.33 12.29
C THR A 324 4.35 -6.86 12.32
N GLY A 325 4.74 -7.64 11.31
CA GLY A 325 6.14 -7.82 10.97
C GLY A 325 6.76 -6.53 10.38
N PRO A 326 8.06 -6.60 10.04
CA PRO A 326 8.86 -5.42 9.76
C PRO A 326 8.54 -4.77 8.41
N GLU A 327 8.57 -3.43 8.40
CA GLU A 327 8.26 -2.58 7.24
C GLU A 327 6.91 -2.93 6.57
N PRO A 328 5.77 -2.78 7.29
CA PRO A 328 4.46 -2.97 6.70
C PRO A 328 4.22 -1.91 5.62
N ASP A 329 3.78 -2.36 4.45
CA ASP A 329 3.54 -1.52 3.27
C ASP A 329 2.08 -1.62 2.83
N SER A 330 1.80 -1.78 1.53
CA SER A 330 0.43 -1.98 1.05
C SER A 330 -0.29 -3.10 1.81
N SER A 331 -1.58 -2.90 2.01
CA SER A 331 -2.45 -3.90 2.60
C SER A 331 -3.76 -3.96 1.84
N VAL A 332 -4.52 -5.04 2.04
CA VAL A 332 -5.87 -5.17 1.49
C VAL A 332 -6.77 -5.73 2.57
N LEU A 333 -7.91 -5.07 2.77
CA LEU A 333 -8.95 -5.57 3.66
C LEU A 333 -9.84 -6.55 2.91
N LEU A 334 -9.98 -7.75 3.47
CA LEU A 334 -10.91 -8.79 3.10
C LEU A 334 -12.05 -8.75 4.12
N PRO A 335 -13.11 -7.97 3.88
CA PRO A 335 -14.22 -7.92 4.81
C PRO A 335 -14.95 -9.26 4.79
N THR A 336 -15.51 -9.61 5.93
CA THR A 336 -16.49 -10.69 6.02
C THR A 336 -17.68 -10.40 5.11
N ALA A 337 -18.24 -11.45 4.52
CA ALA A 337 -19.54 -11.33 3.88
C ALA A 337 -20.55 -11.01 5.00
N GLY A 338 -21.09 -9.79 4.98
CA GLY A 338 -22.19 -9.38 5.86
C GLY A 338 -23.49 -10.07 5.52
#